data_AF-A0A534L265-F1
#
_entry.id   AF-A0A534L265-F1
#
_cell.length_a   1.000
_cell.length_b   1.000
_cell.length_c   1.000
_cell.angle_alpha   90.00
_cell.angle_beta   90.00
_cell.angle_gamma   90.00
#
_symmetry.space_group_name_H-M   'P 1'
#
loop_
_entity.id
_entity.type
_entity.pdbx_description
1 polymer ?
#
loop_
_entity_poly.entity_id
_entity_poly.type
_entity_poly.pdbx_seq_one_letter_code
_entity_poly.pdbx_strand_id
1 'polypeptide(L)'
;MAEGSILDALDALKKVEESLKSQDAERRGREAALQDQAAKVEEDRRVLEQERTSLSEERDSLVGREKGLRAREKELEQSERAIAEREQEFDSTRQQVLAKENSLVSREQELAKRLESLVRREEDIARRDSEAVTHVKDIAARKTEIAMRQEQIVKLLEDQKATLDAQIGRNRELMEREKKLAAEEENLAAARAKIAEEGKRLLDREKQLIAQEQSMKAMPSTPAAGPAISVKPVPTTPMSSAGFRPQPVPSSPAPAVAKAAAQVPVAVAQMAKPVAKVAVQVESASGGESEMACPACGTMISSDAIMCYACGHRLQDEAAAEETSETEGESEIPCPACGTMISSDAIMCYACGHRMADDDKASKKAPVSVKKVMKKKVI
;
A
#
# COMPACT_ATOMS: atom_id res chain seq x y z
N MET A 1 -153.12 -32.31 87.54
CA MET A 1 -152.68 -32.06 86.15
C MET A 1 -151.57 -31.00 86.11
N ALA A 2 -150.47 -31.20 86.87
CA ALA A 2 -149.35 -30.26 86.90
C ALA A 2 -148.03 -30.92 86.50
N GLU A 3 -147.84 -32.19 86.86
CA GLU A 3 -146.58 -32.93 86.63
C GLU A 3 -146.27 -33.19 85.15
N GLY A 4 -147.30 -33.36 84.30
CA GLY A 4 -147.11 -33.51 82.85
C GLY A 4 -146.44 -32.30 82.19
N SER A 5 -146.84 -31.08 82.58
CA SER A 5 -146.23 -29.83 82.08
C SER A 5 -144.76 -29.69 82.47
N ILE A 6 -144.36 -30.27 83.60
CA ILE A 6 -142.97 -30.30 84.05
C ILE A 6 -142.17 -31.35 83.26
N LEU A 7 -142.77 -32.51 82.94
CA LEU A 7 -142.15 -33.52 82.08
C LEU A 7 -141.96 -33.03 80.64
N ASP A 8 -142.97 -32.41 80.03
CA ASP A 8 -142.87 -31.79 78.70
C ASP A 8 -141.77 -30.71 78.66
N ALA A 9 -141.67 -29.89 79.71
CA ALA A 9 -140.60 -28.89 79.84
C ALA A 9 -139.21 -29.53 80.01
N LEU A 10 -139.10 -30.64 80.75
CA LEU A 10 -137.84 -31.37 80.91
C LEU A 10 -137.40 -32.06 79.60
N ASP A 11 -138.32 -32.62 78.82
CA ASP A 11 -138.00 -33.23 77.53
C ASP A 11 -137.71 -32.18 76.45
N ALA A 12 -138.37 -31.02 76.49
CA ALA A 12 -137.97 -29.86 75.69
C ALA A 12 -136.55 -29.37 76.06
N LEU A 13 -136.21 -29.31 77.35
CA LEU A 13 -134.87 -28.95 77.82
C LEU A 13 -133.81 -29.98 77.39
N LYS A 14 -134.07 -31.30 77.51
CA LYS A 14 -133.18 -32.34 76.98
C LYS A 14 -132.96 -32.19 75.47
N LYS A 15 -134.02 -31.93 74.71
CA LYS A 15 -133.94 -31.76 73.25
C LYS A 15 -133.15 -30.50 72.86
N VAL A 16 -133.26 -29.43 73.64
CA VAL A 16 -132.38 -28.25 73.51
C VAL A 16 -130.93 -28.62 73.88
N GLU A 17 -130.71 -29.35 74.97
CA GLU A 17 -129.39 -29.81 75.42
C GLU A 17 -128.69 -30.70 74.38
N GLU A 18 -129.42 -31.62 73.74
CA GLU A 18 -128.96 -32.44 72.61
C GLU A 18 -128.66 -31.60 71.36
N SER A 19 -129.49 -30.60 71.06
CA SER A 19 -129.23 -29.67 69.94
C SER A 19 -128.02 -28.77 70.18
N LEU A 20 -127.77 -28.38 71.43
CA LEU A 20 -126.58 -27.63 71.81
C LEU A 20 -125.34 -28.53 71.73
N LYS A 21 -125.41 -29.76 72.24
CA LYS A 21 -124.34 -30.76 72.09
C LYS A 21 -124.00 -31.03 70.62
N SER A 22 -124.99 -31.09 69.73
CA SER A 22 -124.74 -31.28 68.28
C SER A 22 -124.13 -30.03 67.62
N GLN A 23 -124.58 -28.82 67.99
CA GLN A 23 -123.96 -27.57 67.51
C GLN A 23 -122.54 -27.37 68.06
N ASP A 24 -122.26 -27.74 69.31
CA ASP A 24 -120.91 -27.70 69.89
C ASP A 24 -119.99 -28.74 69.24
N ALA A 25 -120.50 -29.93 68.94
CA ALA A 25 -119.75 -30.93 68.17
C ALA A 25 -119.46 -30.45 66.74
N GLU A 26 -120.43 -29.83 66.07
CA GLU A 26 -120.24 -29.27 64.73
C GLU A 26 -119.27 -28.08 64.75
N ARG A 27 -119.38 -27.18 65.73
CA ARG A 27 -118.44 -26.05 65.92
C ARG A 27 -117.03 -26.56 66.16
N ARG A 28 -116.82 -27.52 67.06
CA ARG A 28 -115.50 -28.15 67.28
C ARG A 28 -114.96 -28.84 66.02
N GLY A 29 -115.82 -29.48 65.23
CA GLY A 29 -115.43 -30.07 63.94
C GLY A 29 -114.99 -29.02 62.92
N ARG A 30 -115.69 -27.88 62.85
CA ARG A 30 -115.32 -26.72 62.01
C ARG A 30 -114.05 -26.02 62.51
N GLU A 31 -113.90 -25.86 63.83
CA GLU A 31 -112.70 -25.30 64.47
C GLU A 31 -111.47 -26.18 64.22
N ALA A 32 -111.58 -27.51 64.35
CA ALA A 32 -110.52 -28.44 63.99
C ALA A 32 -110.17 -28.38 62.49
N ALA A 33 -111.17 -28.35 61.61
CA ALA A 33 -110.93 -28.21 60.17
C ALA A 33 -110.26 -26.88 59.79
N LEU A 34 -110.57 -25.79 60.51
CA LEU A 34 -109.92 -24.49 60.35
C LEU A 34 -108.49 -24.48 60.95
N GLN A 35 -108.24 -25.20 62.05
CA GLN A 35 -106.89 -25.40 62.59
C GLN A 35 -106.02 -26.22 61.62
N ASP A 36 -106.55 -27.30 61.03
CA ASP A 36 -105.89 -28.08 59.99
C ASP A 36 -105.57 -27.26 58.74
N GLN A 37 -106.47 -26.34 58.34
CA GLN A 37 -106.23 -25.41 57.22
C GLN A 37 -105.18 -24.35 57.58
N ALA A 38 -105.24 -23.77 58.78
CA ALA A 38 -104.25 -22.80 59.26
C ALA A 38 -102.85 -23.43 59.34
N ALA A 39 -102.73 -24.65 59.86
CA ALA A 39 -101.46 -25.38 59.93
C ALA A 39 -100.86 -25.67 58.55
N LYS A 40 -101.70 -26.01 57.55
CA LYS A 40 -101.26 -26.18 56.15
C LYS A 40 -100.78 -24.86 55.55
N VAL A 41 -101.54 -23.78 55.70
CA VAL A 41 -101.15 -22.44 55.21
C VAL A 41 -99.88 -21.93 55.90
N GLU A 42 -99.65 -22.25 57.17
CA GLU A 42 -98.38 -21.96 57.84
C GLU A 42 -97.20 -22.76 57.25
N GLU A 43 -97.38 -24.03 56.93
CA GLU A 43 -96.33 -24.86 56.35
C GLU A 43 -96.04 -24.47 54.90
N ASP A 44 -97.08 -24.24 54.08
CA ASP A 44 -96.97 -23.69 52.73
C ASP A 44 -96.21 -22.34 52.74
N ARG A 45 -96.50 -21.47 53.73
CA ARG A 45 -95.77 -20.21 53.92
C ARG A 45 -94.29 -20.45 54.27
N ARG A 46 -93.97 -21.42 55.13
CA ARG A 46 -92.58 -21.77 55.48
C ARG A 46 -91.82 -22.32 54.26
N VAL A 47 -92.44 -23.15 53.43
CA VAL A 47 -91.84 -23.67 52.19
C VAL A 47 -91.59 -22.53 51.21
N LEU A 48 -92.57 -21.67 50.95
CA LEU A 48 -92.40 -20.50 50.08
C LEU A 48 -91.35 -19.50 50.61
N GLU A 49 -91.23 -19.35 51.94
CA GLU A 49 -90.16 -18.53 52.54
C GLU A 49 -88.77 -19.15 52.36
N GLN A 50 -88.64 -20.48 52.45
CA GLN A 50 -87.40 -21.22 52.16
C GLN A 50 -87.01 -21.13 50.68
N GLU A 51 -87.96 -21.33 49.75
CA GLU A 51 -87.75 -21.16 48.31
C GLU A 51 -87.35 -19.72 47.97
N ARG A 52 -87.96 -18.72 48.61
CA ARG A 52 -87.57 -17.31 48.41
C ARG A 52 -86.16 -17.02 48.91
N THR A 53 -85.69 -17.70 49.97
CA THR A 53 -84.29 -17.57 50.42
C THR A 53 -83.31 -18.26 49.49
N SER A 54 -83.55 -19.50 49.07
CA SER A 54 -82.64 -20.21 48.16
C SER A 54 -82.54 -19.54 46.79
N LEU A 55 -83.66 -19.09 46.21
CA LEU A 55 -83.65 -18.31 44.96
C LEU A 55 -82.93 -16.96 45.11
N SER A 56 -82.92 -16.36 46.30
CA SER A 56 -82.11 -15.15 46.57
C SER A 56 -80.61 -15.48 46.59
N GLU A 57 -80.22 -16.57 47.23
CA GLU A 57 -78.83 -17.03 47.29
C GLU A 57 -78.30 -17.45 45.92
N GLU A 58 -79.12 -18.14 45.11
CA GLU A 58 -78.79 -18.46 43.71
C GLU A 58 -78.63 -17.19 42.87
N ARG A 59 -79.55 -16.22 43.00
CA ARG A 59 -79.47 -14.90 42.34
C ARG A 59 -78.16 -14.19 42.71
N ASP A 60 -77.77 -14.18 43.97
CA ASP A 60 -76.51 -13.57 44.42
C ASP A 60 -75.28 -14.36 43.93
N SER A 61 -75.33 -15.69 43.89
CA SER A 61 -74.28 -16.53 43.30
C SER A 61 -74.10 -16.25 41.80
N LEU A 62 -75.20 -16.12 41.04
CA LEU A 62 -75.18 -15.82 39.61
C LEU A 62 -74.63 -14.41 39.34
N VAL A 63 -75.07 -13.39 40.10
CA VAL A 63 -74.51 -12.03 40.02
C VAL A 63 -73.03 -12.00 40.38
N GLY A 64 -72.59 -12.84 41.34
CA GLY A 64 -71.17 -13.02 41.66
C GLY A 64 -70.37 -13.60 40.48
N ARG A 65 -70.87 -14.67 39.85
CA ARG A 65 -70.25 -15.29 38.66
C ARG A 65 -70.20 -14.33 37.47
N GLU A 66 -71.28 -13.59 37.22
CA GLU A 66 -71.40 -12.62 36.13
C GLU A 66 -70.38 -11.48 36.28
N LYS A 67 -70.19 -10.95 37.51
CA LYS A 67 -69.13 -9.99 37.82
C LYS A 67 -67.73 -10.57 37.58
N GLY A 68 -67.50 -11.83 37.95
CA GLY A 68 -66.24 -12.54 37.71
C GLY A 68 -65.93 -12.76 36.23
N LEU A 69 -66.95 -13.03 35.41
CA LEU A 69 -66.81 -13.14 33.95
C LEU A 69 -66.46 -11.77 33.33
N ARG A 70 -67.17 -10.69 33.69
CA ARG A 70 -66.85 -9.32 33.23
C ARG A 70 -65.47 -8.81 33.68
N ALA A 71 -64.90 -9.36 34.75
CA ALA A 71 -63.52 -9.07 35.15
C ALA A 71 -62.53 -9.74 34.18
N ARG A 72 -62.70 -11.05 33.94
CA ARG A 72 -61.87 -11.82 32.99
C ARG A 72 -61.97 -11.33 31.55
N GLU A 73 -63.15 -10.90 31.12
CA GLU A 73 -63.39 -10.27 29.82
C GLU A 73 -62.48 -9.04 29.63
N LYS A 74 -62.39 -8.18 30.64
CA LYS A 74 -61.50 -7.00 30.63
C LYS A 74 -60.02 -7.34 30.74
N GLU A 75 -59.67 -8.42 31.44
CA GLU A 75 -58.28 -8.94 31.49
C GLU A 75 -57.86 -9.48 30.12
N LEU A 76 -58.77 -10.17 29.42
CA LEU A 76 -58.57 -10.64 28.05
C LEU A 76 -58.43 -9.49 27.06
N GLU A 77 -59.35 -8.51 27.05
CA GLU A 77 -59.24 -7.29 26.23
C GLU A 77 -57.89 -6.56 26.41
N GLN A 78 -57.38 -6.51 27.65
CA GLN A 78 -56.06 -5.91 27.94
C GLN A 78 -54.92 -6.76 27.39
N SER A 79 -55.02 -8.09 27.49
CA SER A 79 -54.03 -9.00 26.92
C SER A 79 -54.00 -8.97 25.39
N GLU A 80 -55.16 -8.84 24.72
CA GLU A 80 -55.27 -8.73 23.26
C GLU A 80 -54.61 -7.43 22.76
N ARG A 81 -54.86 -6.29 23.43
CA ARG A 81 -54.19 -5.02 23.13
C ARG A 81 -52.67 -5.12 23.29
N ALA A 82 -52.20 -5.69 24.39
CA ALA A 82 -50.77 -5.89 24.65
C ALA A 82 -50.09 -6.93 23.75
N ILE A 83 -50.87 -7.79 23.06
CA ILE A 83 -50.38 -8.67 21.99
C ILE A 83 -50.28 -7.88 20.69
N ALA A 84 -51.33 -7.15 20.29
CA ALA A 84 -51.34 -6.35 19.06
C ALA A 84 -50.24 -5.26 19.05
N GLU A 85 -49.98 -4.62 20.19
CA GLU A 85 -48.87 -3.67 20.38
C GLU A 85 -47.51 -4.36 20.11
N ARG A 86 -47.29 -5.56 20.65
CA ARG A 86 -46.06 -6.35 20.41
C ARG A 86 -45.94 -6.85 18.98
N GLU A 87 -47.04 -7.24 18.33
CA GLU A 87 -47.04 -7.63 16.92
C GLU A 87 -46.60 -6.45 16.03
N GLN A 88 -47.07 -5.23 16.34
CA GLN A 88 -46.60 -4.01 15.68
C GLN A 88 -45.11 -3.73 15.94
N GLU A 89 -44.62 -3.92 17.18
CA GLU A 89 -43.19 -3.82 17.50
C GLU A 89 -42.35 -4.85 16.72
N PHE A 90 -42.79 -6.12 16.64
CA PHE A 90 -42.12 -7.18 15.90
C PHE A 90 -42.07 -6.92 14.40
N ASP A 91 -43.16 -6.48 13.77
CA ASP A 91 -43.11 -6.13 12.33
C ASP A 91 -42.26 -4.86 12.09
N SER A 92 -42.25 -3.88 13.00
CA SER A 92 -41.38 -2.70 12.88
C SER A 92 -39.88 -3.05 12.97
N THR A 93 -39.51 -3.96 13.88
CA THR A 93 -38.12 -4.41 14.05
C THR A 93 -37.70 -5.32 12.90
N ARG A 94 -38.59 -6.19 12.41
CA ARG A 94 -38.40 -7.00 11.19
C ARG A 94 -38.15 -6.13 9.96
N GLN A 95 -38.91 -5.05 9.76
CA GLN A 95 -38.67 -4.10 8.67
C GLN A 95 -37.30 -3.40 8.80
N GLN A 96 -36.88 -3.03 10.02
CA GLN A 96 -35.54 -2.47 10.26
C GLN A 96 -34.41 -3.49 10.00
N VAL A 97 -34.61 -4.77 10.29
CA VAL A 97 -33.65 -5.84 9.97
C VAL A 97 -33.52 -6.00 8.46
N LEU A 98 -34.65 -6.14 7.73
CA LEU A 98 -34.65 -6.22 6.26
C LEU A 98 -33.98 -5.00 5.61
N ALA A 99 -34.18 -3.79 6.14
CA ALA A 99 -33.49 -2.58 5.65
C ALA A 99 -31.97 -2.64 5.87
N LYS A 100 -31.50 -3.18 7.00
CA LYS A 100 -30.07 -3.37 7.29
C LYS A 100 -29.46 -4.47 6.42
N GLU A 101 -30.16 -5.59 6.21
CA GLU A 101 -29.72 -6.68 5.33
C GLU A 101 -29.50 -6.19 3.89
N ASN A 102 -30.46 -5.45 3.33
CA ASN A 102 -30.32 -4.85 1.99
C ASN A 102 -29.12 -3.86 1.91
N SER A 103 -28.86 -3.10 2.97
CA SER A 103 -27.70 -2.19 3.06
C SER A 103 -26.37 -2.96 3.11
N LEU A 104 -26.31 -4.07 3.86
CA LEU A 104 -25.15 -4.96 3.89
C LEU A 104 -24.87 -5.59 2.52
N VAL A 105 -25.89 -6.14 1.85
CA VAL A 105 -25.76 -6.71 0.49
C VAL A 105 -25.25 -5.66 -0.52
N SER A 106 -25.72 -4.42 -0.44
CA SER A 106 -25.19 -3.33 -1.29
C SER A 106 -23.71 -3.06 -1.01
N ARG A 107 -23.32 -3.03 0.26
CA ARG A 107 -21.92 -2.82 0.68
C ARG A 107 -21.01 -3.98 0.30
N GLU A 108 -21.48 -5.22 0.36
CA GLU A 108 -20.76 -6.40 -0.13
C GLU A 108 -20.52 -6.34 -1.64
N GLN A 109 -21.53 -5.95 -2.43
CA GLN A 109 -21.37 -5.74 -3.87
C GLN A 109 -20.37 -4.61 -4.20
N GLU A 110 -20.33 -3.54 -3.41
CA GLU A 110 -19.28 -2.52 -3.55
C GLU A 110 -17.89 -3.06 -3.22
N LEU A 111 -17.74 -3.82 -2.13
CA LEU A 111 -16.46 -4.40 -1.73
C LEU A 111 -15.96 -5.41 -2.77
N ALA A 112 -16.84 -6.23 -3.34
CA ALA A 112 -16.50 -7.15 -4.44
C ALA A 112 -15.97 -6.40 -5.67
N LYS A 113 -16.64 -5.31 -6.11
CA LYS A 113 -16.19 -4.45 -7.22
C LYS A 113 -14.85 -3.77 -6.92
N ARG A 114 -14.64 -3.35 -5.66
CA ARG A 114 -13.35 -2.76 -5.24
C ARG A 114 -12.22 -3.79 -5.27
N LEU A 115 -12.45 -5.02 -4.80
CA LEU A 115 -11.48 -6.13 -4.89
C LEU A 115 -11.15 -6.48 -6.34
N GLU A 116 -12.15 -6.60 -7.22
CA GLU A 116 -11.96 -6.81 -8.66
C GLU A 116 -11.10 -5.69 -9.30
N SER A 117 -11.30 -4.44 -8.85
CA SER A 117 -10.49 -3.29 -9.30
C SER A 117 -9.05 -3.28 -8.79
N LEU A 118 -8.78 -3.92 -7.64
CA LEU A 118 -7.44 -4.05 -7.07
C LEU A 118 -6.67 -5.19 -7.77
N VAL A 119 -7.29 -6.36 -7.95
CA VAL A 119 -6.69 -7.50 -8.69
C VAL A 119 -6.28 -7.06 -10.09
N ARG A 120 -7.12 -6.33 -10.83
CA ARG A 120 -6.76 -5.77 -12.14
C ARG A 120 -5.54 -4.85 -12.08
N ARG A 121 -5.37 -4.05 -11.03
CA ARG A 121 -4.20 -3.17 -10.86
C ARG A 121 -2.93 -3.96 -10.53
N GLU A 122 -3.04 -5.01 -9.74
CA GLU A 122 -1.94 -5.92 -9.43
C GLU A 122 -1.47 -6.68 -10.68
N GLU A 123 -2.39 -7.18 -11.51
CA GLU A 123 -2.08 -7.75 -12.83
C GLU A 123 -1.38 -6.73 -13.75
N ASP A 124 -1.86 -5.49 -13.77
CA ASP A 124 -1.29 -4.38 -14.54
C ASP A 124 0.12 -3.99 -14.08
N ILE A 125 0.38 -4.03 -12.77
CA ILE A 125 1.72 -3.78 -12.19
C ILE A 125 2.66 -4.94 -12.56
N ALA A 126 2.24 -6.18 -12.36
CA ALA A 126 3.03 -7.36 -12.70
C ALA A 126 3.40 -7.42 -14.21
N ARG A 127 2.53 -6.93 -15.10
CA ARG A 127 2.84 -6.74 -16.52
C ARG A 127 3.98 -5.73 -16.72
N ARG A 128 3.85 -4.52 -16.17
CA ARG A 128 4.87 -3.46 -16.28
C ARG A 128 6.21 -3.88 -15.66
N ASP A 129 6.21 -4.62 -14.56
CA ASP A 129 7.43 -5.16 -13.96
C ASP A 129 8.10 -6.19 -14.89
N SER A 130 7.31 -7.01 -15.58
CA SER A 130 7.83 -7.98 -16.56
C SER A 130 8.44 -7.28 -17.79
N GLU A 131 7.83 -6.18 -18.25
CA GLU A 131 8.33 -5.32 -19.33
C GLU A 131 9.60 -4.57 -18.89
N ALA A 132 9.64 -4.02 -17.68
CA ALA A 132 10.85 -3.41 -17.13
C ALA A 132 12.01 -4.41 -17.05
N VAL A 133 11.74 -5.66 -16.64
CA VAL A 133 12.73 -6.73 -16.59
C VAL A 133 13.23 -7.14 -17.99
N THR A 134 12.40 -7.10 -19.04
CA THR A 134 12.89 -7.32 -20.43
C THR A 134 13.75 -6.15 -20.90
N HIS A 135 13.33 -4.90 -20.67
CA HIS A 135 14.12 -3.72 -21.03
C HIS A 135 15.49 -3.67 -20.33
N VAL A 136 15.57 -4.08 -19.05
CA VAL A 136 16.86 -4.19 -18.33
C VAL A 136 17.78 -5.24 -18.97
N LYS A 137 17.23 -6.38 -19.43
CA LYS A 137 18.00 -7.41 -20.16
C LYS A 137 18.49 -6.90 -21.51
N ASP A 138 17.64 -6.21 -22.27
CA ASP A 138 18.02 -5.61 -23.56
C ASP A 138 19.11 -4.55 -23.41
N ILE A 139 19.02 -3.71 -22.38
CA ILE A 139 20.05 -2.70 -22.05
C ILE A 139 21.37 -3.39 -21.67
N ALA A 140 21.33 -4.50 -20.91
CA ALA A 140 22.53 -5.26 -20.58
C ALA A 140 23.18 -5.89 -21.83
N ALA A 141 22.38 -6.49 -22.72
CA ALA A 141 22.85 -7.07 -23.98
C ALA A 141 23.44 -6.01 -24.93
N ARG A 142 22.83 -4.82 -25.03
CA ARG A 142 23.40 -3.70 -25.79
C ARG A 142 24.70 -3.18 -25.19
N LYS A 143 24.83 -3.16 -23.85
CA LYS A 143 26.08 -2.77 -23.18
C LYS A 143 27.23 -3.73 -23.47
N THR A 144 27.00 -5.05 -23.45
CA THR A 144 28.04 -6.03 -23.80
C THR A 144 28.40 -5.98 -25.29
N GLU A 145 27.42 -5.77 -26.18
CA GLU A 145 27.66 -5.59 -27.61
C GLU A 145 28.48 -4.33 -27.91
N ILE A 146 28.21 -3.21 -27.22
CA ILE A 146 29.00 -1.97 -27.32
C ILE A 146 30.43 -2.19 -26.80
N ALA A 147 30.61 -2.87 -25.67
CA ALA A 147 31.93 -3.19 -25.14
C ALA A 147 32.77 -4.04 -26.12
N MET A 148 32.17 -5.07 -26.73
CA MET A 148 32.84 -5.86 -27.77
C MET A 148 33.24 -5.03 -29.00
N ARG A 149 32.40 -4.09 -29.44
CA ARG A 149 32.76 -3.15 -30.52
C ARG A 149 33.89 -2.20 -30.11
N GLN A 150 33.91 -1.71 -28.87
CA GLN A 150 34.98 -0.87 -28.34
C GLN A 150 36.32 -1.64 -28.32
N GLU A 151 36.34 -2.88 -27.86
CA GLU A 151 37.52 -3.75 -27.94
C GLU A 151 38.02 -3.95 -29.38
N GLN A 152 37.10 -4.18 -30.33
CA GLN A 152 37.45 -4.36 -31.75
C GLN A 152 38.07 -3.08 -32.34
N ILE A 153 37.53 -1.90 -32.01
CA ILE A 153 38.06 -0.61 -32.44
C ILE A 153 39.46 -0.37 -31.85
N VAL A 154 39.68 -0.67 -30.56
CA VAL A 154 41.00 -0.54 -29.92
C VAL A 154 42.04 -1.44 -30.62
N LYS A 155 41.72 -2.72 -30.84
CA LYS A 155 42.62 -3.68 -31.52
C LYS A 155 42.98 -3.20 -32.94
N LEU A 156 42.00 -2.70 -33.71
CA LEU A 156 42.25 -2.14 -35.05
C LEU A 156 43.15 -0.88 -35.02
N LEU A 157 43.03 -0.03 -34.00
CA LEU A 157 43.90 1.14 -33.82
C LEU A 157 45.32 0.74 -33.38
N GLU A 158 45.47 -0.31 -32.59
CA GLU A 158 46.76 -0.89 -32.22
C GLU A 158 47.47 -1.51 -33.43
N ASP A 159 46.77 -2.28 -34.26
CA ASP A 159 47.28 -2.83 -35.53
C ASP A 159 47.70 -1.74 -36.52
N GLN A 160 46.88 -0.69 -36.67
CA GLN A 160 47.21 0.48 -37.50
C GLN A 160 48.44 1.22 -36.97
N LYS A 161 48.54 1.43 -35.67
CA LYS A 161 49.72 2.05 -35.03
C LYS A 161 50.97 1.21 -35.27
N ALA A 162 50.93 -0.10 -35.02
CA ALA A 162 52.06 -1.00 -35.26
C ALA A 162 52.50 -0.98 -36.74
N THR A 163 51.54 -0.90 -37.67
CA THR A 163 51.81 -0.75 -39.10
C THR A 163 52.52 0.57 -39.43
N LEU A 164 52.09 1.69 -38.83
CA LEU A 164 52.72 3.00 -39.00
C LEU A 164 54.12 3.05 -38.37
N ASP A 165 54.30 2.54 -37.15
CA ASP A 165 55.61 2.44 -36.49
C ASP A 165 56.59 1.60 -37.34
N ALA A 166 56.13 0.51 -37.97
CA ALA A 166 56.91 -0.30 -38.90
C ALA A 166 57.19 0.38 -40.26
N GLN A 167 56.34 1.32 -40.73
CA GLN A 167 56.65 2.17 -41.88
C GLN A 167 57.70 3.23 -41.51
N ILE A 168 57.54 3.89 -40.36
CA ILE A 168 58.48 4.89 -39.83
C ILE A 168 59.86 4.26 -39.59
N GLY A 169 59.92 3.04 -39.05
CA GLY A 169 61.16 2.27 -38.90
C GLY A 169 61.89 2.06 -40.23
N ARG A 170 61.19 1.54 -41.25
CA ARG A 170 61.76 1.33 -42.60
C ARG A 170 62.22 2.64 -43.25
N ASN A 171 61.46 3.73 -43.09
CA ASN A 171 61.86 5.04 -43.59
C ASN A 171 63.13 5.56 -42.89
N ARG A 172 63.28 5.35 -41.58
CA ARG A 172 64.53 5.68 -40.86
C ARG A 172 65.72 4.88 -41.39
N GLU A 173 65.56 3.57 -41.63
CA GLU A 173 66.63 2.76 -42.23
C GLU A 173 66.99 3.22 -43.66
N LEU A 174 66.00 3.64 -44.47
CA LEU A 174 66.25 4.17 -45.82
C LEU A 174 67.03 5.49 -45.73
N MET A 175 66.62 6.44 -44.88
CA MET A 175 67.37 7.67 -44.63
C MET A 175 68.80 7.41 -44.11
N GLU A 176 69.02 6.33 -43.35
CA GLU A 176 70.38 5.92 -42.95
C GLU A 176 71.20 5.32 -44.09
N ARG A 177 70.57 4.54 -44.99
CA ARG A 177 71.22 4.00 -46.20
C ARG A 177 71.59 5.14 -47.15
N GLU A 178 70.69 6.09 -47.38
CA GLU A 178 70.92 7.29 -48.18
C GLU A 178 72.07 8.14 -47.63
N LYS A 179 72.13 8.36 -46.31
CA LYS A 179 73.26 9.07 -45.67
C LYS A 179 74.59 8.34 -45.84
N LYS A 180 74.61 7.00 -45.79
CA LYS A 180 75.81 6.19 -46.02
C LYS A 180 76.24 6.28 -47.49
N LEU A 181 75.31 6.15 -48.42
CA LEU A 181 75.56 6.30 -49.86
C LEU A 181 76.08 7.71 -50.21
N ALA A 182 75.49 8.77 -49.65
CA ALA A 182 75.97 10.14 -49.87
C ALA A 182 77.40 10.36 -49.34
N ALA A 183 77.75 9.76 -48.19
CA ALA A 183 79.12 9.78 -47.68
C ALA A 183 80.08 8.92 -48.53
N GLU A 184 79.62 7.80 -49.09
CA GLU A 184 80.40 7.00 -50.05
C GLU A 184 80.62 7.76 -51.37
N GLU A 185 79.61 8.48 -51.88
CA GLU A 185 79.72 9.36 -53.04
C GLU A 185 80.69 10.54 -52.80
N GLU A 186 80.66 11.17 -51.62
CA GLU A 186 81.62 12.21 -51.23
C GLU A 186 83.05 11.65 -51.18
N ASN A 187 83.25 10.47 -50.58
CA ASN A 187 84.54 9.80 -50.56
C ASN A 187 85.04 9.42 -51.96
N LEU A 188 84.15 8.97 -52.86
CA LEU A 188 84.47 8.68 -54.26
C LEU A 188 84.79 9.96 -55.05
N ALA A 189 84.10 11.06 -54.79
CA ALA A 189 84.41 12.37 -55.38
C ALA A 189 85.79 12.88 -54.91
N ALA A 190 86.09 12.77 -53.61
CA ALA A 190 87.40 13.09 -53.06
C ALA A 190 88.52 12.18 -53.60
N ALA A 191 88.26 10.89 -53.81
CA ALA A 191 89.20 9.98 -54.45
C ALA A 191 89.45 10.34 -55.91
N ARG A 192 88.40 10.66 -56.69
CA ARG A 192 88.52 11.15 -58.07
C ARG A 192 89.30 12.47 -58.15
N ALA A 193 89.11 13.38 -57.20
CA ALA A 193 89.87 14.62 -57.11
C ALA A 193 91.36 14.37 -56.87
N LYS A 194 91.72 13.47 -55.94
CA LYS A 194 93.11 13.04 -55.70
C LYS A 194 93.75 12.42 -56.94
N ILE A 195 93.04 11.51 -57.62
CA ILE A 195 93.52 10.91 -58.88
C ILE A 195 93.71 11.98 -59.98
N ALA A 196 92.86 13.00 -60.04
CA ALA A 196 93.03 14.12 -60.97
C ALA A 196 94.22 15.04 -60.60
N GLU A 197 94.53 15.23 -59.32
CA GLU A 197 95.76 15.91 -58.88
C GLU A 197 97.01 15.10 -59.19
N GLU A 198 96.99 13.79 -58.93
CA GLU A 198 98.09 12.88 -59.24
C GLU A 198 98.32 12.80 -60.76
N GLY A 199 97.26 12.74 -61.55
CA GLY A 199 97.32 12.84 -63.02
C GLY A 199 97.94 14.15 -63.50
N LYS A 200 97.59 15.29 -62.89
CA LYS A 200 98.25 16.58 -63.16
C LYS A 200 99.74 16.55 -62.79
N ARG A 201 100.09 16.06 -61.59
CA ARG A 201 101.50 15.92 -61.14
C ARG A 201 102.29 14.99 -62.06
N LEU A 202 101.69 13.92 -62.57
CA LEU A 202 102.31 13.01 -63.52
C LEU A 202 102.49 13.66 -64.89
N LEU A 203 101.50 14.38 -65.42
CA LEU A 203 101.63 15.15 -66.67
C LEU A 203 102.68 16.27 -66.55
N ASP A 204 102.79 16.93 -65.40
CA ASP A 204 103.82 17.96 -65.17
C ASP A 204 105.21 17.33 -65.01
N ARG A 205 105.31 16.15 -64.39
CA ARG A 205 106.55 15.35 -64.36
C ARG A 205 106.91 14.79 -65.73
N GLU A 206 105.94 14.44 -66.56
CA GLU A 206 106.14 14.01 -67.95
C GLU A 206 106.66 15.18 -68.81
N LYS A 207 106.08 16.38 -68.70
CA LYS A 207 106.64 17.60 -69.33
C LYS A 207 108.07 17.86 -68.88
N GLN A 208 108.37 17.69 -67.60
CA GLN A 208 109.74 17.82 -67.06
C GLN A 208 110.69 16.75 -67.63
N LEU A 209 110.23 15.50 -67.76
CA LEU A 209 111.01 14.40 -68.34
C LEU A 209 111.19 14.55 -69.85
N ILE A 210 110.21 15.07 -70.59
CA ILE A 210 110.34 15.41 -72.01
C ILE A 210 111.30 16.58 -72.20
N ALA A 211 111.25 17.61 -71.33
CA ALA A 211 112.24 18.68 -71.33
C ALA A 211 113.65 18.18 -71.01
N GLN A 212 113.79 17.17 -70.12
CA GLN A 212 115.05 16.47 -69.89
C GLN A 212 115.46 15.58 -71.07
N GLU A 213 114.55 14.88 -71.76
CA GLU A 213 114.91 14.12 -72.95
C GLU A 213 115.37 15.03 -74.08
N GLN A 214 114.71 16.19 -74.26
CA GLN A 214 115.11 17.21 -75.23
C GLN A 214 116.46 17.83 -74.90
N SER A 215 116.81 18.05 -73.62
CA SER A 215 118.15 18.51 -73.24
C SER A 215 119.21 17.41 -73.33
N MET A 216 118.87 16.15 -73.04
CA MET A 216 119.74 14.99 -73.26
C MET A 216 119.96 14.70 -74.75
N LYS A 217 118.98 14.98 -75.62
CA LYS A 217 119.13 14.97 -77.09
C LYS A 217 120.17 15.97 -77.60
N ALA A 218 120.49 16.98 -76.79
CA ALA A 218 121.47 18.03 -77.09
C ALA A 218 122.87 17.77 -76.48
N MET A 219 123.16 16.56 -76.00
CA MET A 219 124.51 16.17 -75.54
C MET A 219 125.00 14.83 -76.13
N PRO A 220 126.32 14.68 -76.35
CA PRO A 220 126.93 13.48 -76.96
C PRO A 220 127.21 12.35 -75.94
N SER A 221 127.49 11.16 -76.47
CA SER A 221 127.53 9.86 -75.76
C SER A 221 128.87 9.47 -75.13
N THR A 222 128.82 8.78 -73.98
CA THR A 222 129.87 7.85 -73.47
C THR A 222 129.27 6.63 -72.71
N PRO A 223 129.96 5.47 -72.57
CA PRO A 223 129.39 4.22 -72.03
C PRO A 223 130.11 3.63 -70.78
N ALA A 224 129.62 2.46 -70.30
CA ALA A 224 130.20 1.55 -69.27
C ALA A 224 130.13 2.02 -67.78
N ALA A 225 130.18 1.20 -66.72
CA ALA A 225 129.89 -0.24 -66.47
C ALA A 225 129.70 -0.49 -64.93
N GLY A 226 129.30 -1.70 -64.48
CA GLY A 226 129.02 -2.04 -63.05
C GLY A 226 130.27 -2.34 -62.17
N PRO A 227 130.12 -2.56 -60.83
CA PRO A 227 129.99 -3.96 -60.33
C PRO A 227 129.33 -4.23 -58.92
N ALA A 228 128.71 -5.41 -58.79
CA ALA A 228 128.78 -6.48 -57.74
C ALA A 228 128.70 -6.31 -56.17
N ILE A 229 128.41 -7.47 -55.52
CA ILE A 229 128.70 -8.02 -54.14
C ILE A 229 127.77 -7.80 -52.88
N SER A 230 127.43 -8.93 -52.21
CA SER A 230 127.28 -9.22 -50.74
C SER A 230 126.01 -8.94 -49.87
N VAL A 231 125.13 -9.95 -49.77
CA VAL A 231 124.70 -10.79 -48.58
C VAL A 231 124.91 -10.34 -47.08
N LYS A 232 123.92 -10.66 -46.21
CA LYS A 232 123.86 -10.76 -44.69
C LYS A 232 123.66 -9.44 -43.88
N PRO A 233 123.19 -9.46 -42.58
CA PRO A 233 122.13 -10.29 -41.94
C PRO A 233 121.19 -9.56 -40.91
N VAL A 234 120.26 -10.35 -40.35
CA VAL A 234 119.30 -10.17 -39.21
C VAL A 234 119.90 -9.53 -37.92
N PRO A 235 119.19 -8.60 -37.22
CA PRO A 235 118.21 -8.88 -36.11
C PRO A 235 116.95 -7.96 -36.15
N THR A 236 115.98 -7.89 -35.20
CA THR A 236 115.88 -8.33 -33.77
C THR A 236 114.44 -8.79 -33.36
N THR A 237 113.93 -8.41 -32.16
CA THR A 237 112.76 -8.89 -31.37
C THR A 237 112.32 -7.80 -30.34
N PRO A 238 111.38 -7.95 -29.34
CA PRO A 238 110.38 -9.02 -29.00
C PRO A 238 108.94 -8.59 -28.47
N MET A 239 108.04 -9.59 -28.28
CA MET A 239 107.01 -9.76 -27.18
C MET A 239 105.78 -8.80 -27.03
N SER A 240 104.62 -9.15 -26.42
CA SER A 240 104.05 -10.39 -25.77
C SER A 240 102.48 -10.31 -25.72
N SER A 241 101.65 -11.35 -25.95
CA SER A 241 101.12 -12.47 -25.07
C SER A 241 100.36 -12.04 -23.78
N ALA A 242 99.25 -12.65 -23.29
CA ALA A 242 98.41 -13.85 -23.61
C ALA A 242 96.93 -13.61 -23.13
N GLY A 243 95.90 -14.47 -23.31
CA GLY A 243 95.61 -15.79 -22.70
C GLY A 243 94.75 -15.66 -21.41
N PHE A 244 93.64 -16.37 -21.12
CA PHE A 244 93.26 -17.78 -21.37
C PHE A 244 91.71 -18.07 -21.38
N ARG A 245 91.34 -19.38 -21.49
CA ARG A 245 90.00 -20.05 -21.63
C ARG A 245 89.66 -20.80 -20.29
N PRO A 246 88.68 -21.76 -20.10
CA PRO A 246 87.58 -22.30 -20.96
C PRO A 246 86.21 -22.75 -20.32
N GLN A 247 85.11 -22.73 -21.13
CA GLN A 247 84.07 -23.79 -21.44
C GLN A 247 83.39 -24.67 -20.33
N PRO A 248 82.24 -25.38 -20.57
CA PRO A 248 81.15 -25.29 -21.58
C PRO A 248 79.78 -24.99 -20.88
N VAL A 249 78.54 -25.52 -21.06
CA VAL A 249 77.79 -26.50 -21.93
C VAL A 249 76.27 -26.07 -21.99
N PRO A 250 75.40 -26.61 -22.89
CA PRO A 250 73.99 -26.17 -23.07
C PRO A 250 72.88 -27.25 -22.94
N SER A 251 71.59 -26.85 -22.84
CA SER A 251 70.42 -27.35 -23.66
C SER A 251 69.02 -26.93 -23.11
N SER A 252 67.94 -27.17 -23.89
CA SER A 252 66.50 -26.93 -23.62
C SER A 252 65.67 -28.15 -24.14
N PRO A 253 64.30 -28.25 -24.09
CA PRO A 253 63.23 -27.34 -23.63
C PRO A 253 62.17 -28.03 -22.70
N ALA A 254 60.91 -27.56 -22.68
CA ALA A 254 59.75 -27.97 -21.83
C ALA A 254 58.93 -29.17 -22.41
N PRO A 255 57.76 -29.63 -21.87
CA PRO A 255 56.93 -29.19 -20.71
C PRO A 255 56.29 -30.34 -19.83
N ALA A 256 55.24 -29.99 -19.03
CA ALA A 256 54.05 -30.80 -18.64
C ALA A 256 53.85 -31.39 -17.19
N VAL A 257 52.69 -31.00 -16.59
CA VAL A 257 51.70 -31.76 -15.76
C VAL A 257 52.13 -32.60 -14.52
N ALA A 258 51.62 -32.24 -13.32
CA ALA A 258 51.02 -33.18 -12.34
C ALA A 258 50.22 -32.50 -11.18
N LYS A 259 49.32 -33.24 -10.54
CA LYS A 259 48.36 -32.82 -9.48
C LYS A 259 48.94 -32.68 -8.07
N ALA A 260 48.40 -31.73 -7.30
CA ALA A 260 47.87 -31.91 -5.92
C ALA A 260 47.16 -30.61 -5.48
N ALA A 261 46.23 -30.56 -4.52
CA ALA A 261 45.15 -31.46 -4.11
C ALA A 261 44.18 -30.62 -3.25
N ALA A 262 42.86 -30.76 -3.39
CA ALA A 262 41.92 -29.94 -2.64
C ALA A 262 41.76 -30.40 -1.18
N GLN A 263 41.41 -29.48 -0.28
CA GLN A 263 40.74 -29.86 0.97
C GLN A 263 39.82 -28.75 1.48
N VAL A 264 38.61 -29.16 1.82
CA VAL A 264 37.53 -28.40 2.46
C VAL A 264 37.31 -29.05 3.82
N PRO A 265 36.91 -28.29 4.86
CA PRO A 265 36.08 -28.86 5.91
C PRO A 265 34.71 -28.16 5.98
N VAL A 266 33.65 -28.93 5.78
CA VAL A 266 32.28 -28.57 6.14
C VAL A 266 31.74 -29.68 7.06
N ALA A 267 31.53 -29.33 8.32
CA ALA A 267 30.77 -30.10 9.32
C ALA A 267 30.07 -29.05 10.21
N VAL A 268 28.77 -28.74 10.05
CA VAL A 268 27.55 -29.56 10.20
C VAL A 268 27.24 -29.86 11.67
N ALA A 269 26.22 -29.14 12.18
CA ALA A 269 25.52 -29.34 13.46
C ALA A 269 26.39 -29.14 14.75
N GLN A 270 25.88 -28.61 15.86
CA GLN A 270 24.59 -28.93 16.47
C GLN A 270 23.86 -27.74 17.14
N MET A 271 22.60 -28.03 17.46
CA MET A 271 21.59 -27.22 18.16
C MET A 271 21.99 -26.73 19.57
N ALA A 272 21.65 -25.48 19.90
CA ALA A 272 21.29 -25.05 21.26
C ALA A 272 20.54 -23.70 21.26
N LYS A 273 19.44 -23.58 22.00
CA LYS A 273 18.96 -22.30 22.58
C LYS A 273 19.67 -22.13 23.95
N PRO A 274 19.96 -20.90 24.39
CA PRO A 274 19.00 -20.24 25.29
C PRO A 274 18.87 -18.71 25.10
N VAL A 275 17.96 -18.14 25.89
CA VAL A 275 17.62 -16.71 25.96
C VAL A 275 18.74 -15.89 26.61
N ALA A 276 19.03 -14.72 26.05
CA ALA A 276 19.63 -13.59 26.78
C ALA A 276 19.07 -12.26 26.23
N LYS A 277 18.70 -11.33 27.12
CA LYS A 277 18.35 -9.95 26.72
C LYS A 277 19.63 -9.17 26.46
N VAL A 278 19.77 -8.55 25.29
CA VAL A 278 20.73 -7.45 25.10
C VAL A 278 20.02 -6.16 25.49
N ALA A 279 20.41 -5.58 26.63
CA ALA A 279 20.13 -4.18 26.91
C ALA A 279 21.21 -3.35 26.21
N VAL A 280 20.80 -2.46 25.29
CA VAL A 280 21.68 -1.39 24.80
C VAL A 280 21.43 -0.17 25.66
N GLN A 281 22.45 0.24 26.41
CA GLN A 281 22.46 1.57 27.02
C GLN A 281 22.76 2.59 25.92
N VAL A 282 22.00 3.67 25.88
CA VAL A 282 22.37 4.92 25.21
C VAL A 282 22.26 6.01 26.26
N GLU A 283 23.37 6.66 26.59
CA GLU A 283 23.35 7.84 27.45
C GLU A 283 22.76 9.03 26.69
N SER A 284 21.83 9.73 27.34
CA SER A 284 21.05 10.81 26.74
C SER A 284 21.85 12.11 26.63
N ALA A 285 21.79 12.78 25.48
CA ALA A 285 22.22 14.17 25.34
C ALA A 285 21.38 14.96 24.33
N SER A 286 20.45 15.77 24.87
CA SER A 286 19.91 16.98 24.22
C SER A 286 19.16 16.85 22.88
N GLY A 287 18.04 16.11 22.88
CA GLY A 287 16.90 16.34 21.98
C GLY A 287 15.62 16.33 22.82
N GLY A 288 15.11 17.50 23.21
CA GLY A 288 14.03 17.60 24.20
C GLY A 288 12.65 17.43 23.61
N GLU A 289 12.17 16.19 23.49
CA GLU A 289 10.77 15.91 23.15
C GLU A 289 9.85 16.21 24.36
N SER A 290 9.30 17.43 24.39
CA SER A 290 8.36 17.87 25.43
C SER A 290 6.99 17.24 25.23
N GLU A 291 6.73 16.11 25.90
CA GLU A 291 5.38 15.57 26.01
C GLU A 291 4.52 16.41 26.98
N MET A 292 3.26 16.66 26.60
CA MET A 292 2.24 17.30 27.43
C MET A 292 0.96 16.45 27.45
N ALA A 293 0.11 16.63 28.46
CA ALA A 293 -1.21 16.01 28.50
C ALA A 293 -2.24 16.89 27.76
N CYS A 294 -3.02 16.29 26.85
CA CYS A 294 -4.12 17.00 26.18
C CYS A 294 -5.19 17.45 27.21
N PRO A 295 -5.55 18.75 27.28
CA PRO A 295 -6.44 19.28 28.31
C PRO A 295 -7.88 18.74 28.21
N ALA A 296 -8.29 18.24 27.05
CA ALA A 296 -9.63 17.69 26.83
C ALA A 296 -9.80 16.21 27.20
N CYS A 297 -8.71 15.43 27.33
CA CYS A 297 -8.80 13.97 27.53
C CYS A 297 -7.66 13.32 28.36
N GLY A 298 -6.65 14.08 28.77
CA GLY A 298 -5.51 13.59 29.56
C GLY A 298 -4.51 12.70 28.80
N THR A 299 -4.69 12.47 27.50
CA THR A 299 -3.76 11.67 26.68
C THR A 299 -2.44 12.42 26.48
N MET A 300 -1.32 11.75 26.70
CA MET A 300 0.02 12.28 26.41
C MET A 300 0.23 12.47 24.91
N ILE A 301 0.77 13.62 24.54
CA ILE A 301 0.96 14.10 23.16
C ILE A 301 2.26 14.92 23.11
N SER A 302 2.91 15.02 21.96
CA SER A 302 4.01 15.96 21.75
C SER A 302 3.51 17.41 21.85
N SER A 303 4.32 18.34 22.38
CA SER A 303 4.02 19.78 22.44
C SER A 303 3.66 20.40 21.07
N ASP A 304 4.20 19.82 20.01
CA ASP A 304 4.07 20.33 18.65
C ASP A 304 2.83 19.74 17.92
N ALA A 305 2.02 18.94 18.63
CA ALA A 305 0.82 18.33 18.07
C ALA A 305 -0.31 19.36 17.92
N ILE A 306 -0.57 19.80 16.68
CA ILE A 306 -1.65 20.75 16.34
C ILE A 306 -3.03 20.23 16.80
N MET A 307 -3.26 18.91 16.76
CA MET A 307 -4.48 18.24 17.25
C MET A 307 -4.15 16.94 18.00
N CYS A 308 -4.91 16.64 19.05
CA CYS A 308 -4.76 15.41 19.83
C CYS A 308 -5.29 14.20 19.04
N TYR A 309 -4.42 13.24 18.78
CA TYR A 309 -4.75 12.02 18.02
C TYR A 309 -5.84 11.15 18.66
N ALA A 310 -6.10 11.29 19.96
CA ALA A 310 -7.05 10.45 20.70
C ALA A 310 -8.47 11.05 20.80
N CYS A 311 -8.63 12.38 20.75
CA CYS A 311 -9.92 13.05 20.95
C CYS A 311 -10.25 14.13 19.91
N GLY A 312 -9.33 14.47 19.00
CA GLY A 312 -9.53 15.48 17.97
C GLY A 312 -9.48 16.94 18.44
N HIS A 313 -9.19 17.20 19.71
CA HIS A 313 -9.06 18.55 20.24
C HIS A 313 -7.84 19.27 19.63
N ARG A 314 -8.05 20.47 19.07
CA ARG A 314 -6.98 21.36 18.56
C ARG A 314 -6.28 22.05 19.74
N LEU A 315 -4.96 22.18 19.67
CA LEU A 315 -4.08 22.50 20.81
C LEU A 315 -3.22 23.75 20.62
N GLN A 316 -3.04 24.18 19.36
CA GLN A 316 -2.33 25.40 19.03
C GLN A 316 -3.30 26.42 18.43
N ASP A 317 -3.50 27.51 19.18
CA ASP A 317 -4.03 28.78 18.69
C ASP A 317 -2.87 29.65 18.20
N GLU A 318 -3.08 30.39 17.11
CA GLU A 318 -2.01 31.04 16.35
C GLU A 318 -1.58 32.37 16.98
N ALA A 319 -0.54 32.33 17.84
CA ALA A 319 -0.05 33.49 18.59
C ALA A 319 1.49 33.51 18.81
N ALA A 320 2.28 33.02 17.84
CA ALA A 320 3.75 32.94 17.97
C ALA A 320 4.55 33.05 16.64
N ALA A 321 4.13 33.91 15.71
CA ALA A 321 4.92 34.27 14.53
C ALA A 321 4.61 35.70 14.06
N GLU A 322 5.53 36.64 14.28
CA GLU A 322 5.51 37.96 13.63
C GLU A 322 6.45 38.01 12.42
N GLU A 323 6.24 39.04 11.60
CA GLU A 323 7.07 39.48 10.47
C GLU A 323 7.25 38.50 9.29
N THR A 324 6.31 38.55 8.34
CA THR A 324 6.71 38.86 6.96
C THR A 324 5.62 39.68 6.25
N SER A 325 6.04 40.58 5.36
CA SER A 325 5.24 41.68 4.80
C SER A 325 4.10 41.25 3.87
N GLU A 326 2.95 41.92 4.06
CA GLU A 326 2.02 42.44 3.04
C GLU A 326 2.02 41.78 1.64
N THR A 327 0.89 41.22 1.19
CA THR A 327 0.02 41.90 0.20
C THR A 327 -1.25 41.11 -0.14
N GLU A 328 -2.30 41.87 -0.50
CA GLU A 328 -3.60 41.47 -1.11
C GLU A 328 -4.54 40.61 -0.22
N GLY A 329 -5.83 40.93 -0.26
CA GLY A 329 -6.81 40.41 0.72
C GLY A 329 -7.74 39.36 0.14
N GLU A 330 -7.79 38.18 0.76
CA GLU A 330 -8.74 37.11 0.43
C GLU A 330 -10.17 37.53 0.80
N SER A 331 -10.94 38.01 -0.19
CA SER A 331 -12.33 38.39 0.04
C SER A 331 -13.23 37.14 0.12
N GLU A 332 -13.57 36.72 1.33
CA GLU A 332 -14.56 35.65 1.54
C GLU A 332 -15.98 36.09 1.13
N ILE A 333 -16.68 35.20 0.42
CA ILE A 333 -18.06 35.38 -0.05
C ILE A 333 -18.92 34.26 0.55
N PRO A 334 -20.14 34.54 1.06
CA PRO A 334 -21.05 33.50 1.53
C PRO A 334 -21.61 32.67 0.36
N CYS A 335 -21.48 31.35 0.43
CA CYS A 335 -22.01 30.43 -0.57
C CYS A 335 -23.55 30.55 -0.70
N PRO A 336 -24.09 30.76 -1.92
CA PRO A 336 -25.52 31.03 -2.12
C PRO A 336 -26.45 29.84 -1.80
N ALA A 337 -25.90 28.64 -1.64
CA ALA A 337 -26.68 27.43 -1.33
C ALA A 337 -26.75 27.09 0.17
N CYS A 338 -25.79 27.54 0.99
CA CYS A 338 -25.70 27.15 2.41
C CYS A 338 -25.24 28.26 3.37
N GLY A 339 -24.86 29.43 2.88
CA GLY A 339 -24.39 30.57 3.69
C GLY A 339 -22.97 30.44 4.24
N THR A 340 -22.28 29.31 4.04
CA THR A 340 -20.90 29.11 4.48
C THR A 340 -19.95 30.06 3.74
N MET A 341 -19.07 30.75 4.48
CA MET A 341 -18.02 31.60 3.91
C MET A 341 -17.02 30.74 3.14
N ILE A 342 -16.72 31.16 1.91
CA ILE A 342 -15.75 30.54 1.00
C ILE A 342 -14.90 31.64 0.36
N SER A 343 -13.63 31.36 0.04
CA SER A 343 -12.80 32.30 -0.75
C SER A 343 -13.49 32.66 -2.07
N SER A 344 -13.32 33.90 -2.56
CA SER A 344 -13.92 34.37 -3.82
C SER A 344 -13.69 33.44 -5.01
N ASP A 345 -12.51 32.80 -5.04
CA ASP A 345 -12.04 31.98 -6.16
C ASP A 345 -12.43 30.49 -6.01
N ALA A 346 -13.23 30.16 -4.98
CA ALA A 346 -13.62 28.80 -4.66
C ALA A 346 -14.66 28.25 -5.65
N ILE A 347 -14.18 27.61 -6.73
CA ILE A 347 -14.96 26.91 -7.76
C ILE A 347 -16.06 26.00 -7.18
N MET A 348 -15.89 25.47 -5.96
CA MET A 348 -16.88 24.62 -5.30
C MET A 348 -16.86 24.85 -3.78
N CYS A 349 -18.03 25.05 -3.18
CA CYS A 349 -18.16 25.23 -1.74
C CYS A 349 -17.86 23.93 -0.99
N TYR A 350 -16.83 23.94 -0.14
CA TYR A 350 -16.35 22.77 0.60
C TYR A 350 -17.40 22.15 1.53
N ALA A 351 -18.37 22.94 2.03
CA ALA A 351 -19.34 22.48 3.01
C ALA A 351 -20.60 21.81 2.40
N CYS A 352 -21.02 22.22 1.20
CA CYS A 352 -22.26 21.72 0.57
C CYS A 352 -22.09 21.16 -0.84
N GLY A 353 -20.89 21.28 -1.43
CA GLY A 353 -20.62 20.85 -2.80
C GLY A 353 -21.28 21.70 -3.90
N HIS A 354 -21.87 22.85 -3.56
CA HIS A 354 -22.41 23.76 -4.58
C HIS A 354 -21.26 24.37 -5.40
N ARG A 355 -21.33 24.22 -6.73
CA ARG A 355 -20.30 24.72 -7.64
C ARG A 355 -20.57 26.19 -7.97
N MET A 356 -19.63 27.06 -7.62
CA MET A 356 -19.62 28.45 -8.07
C MET A 356 -19.29 28.47 -9.57
N ALA A 357 -19.81 29.46 -10.29
CA ALA A 357 -19.60 29.59 -11.73
C ALA A 357 -18.76 30.84 -12.03
N ASP A 358 -17.70 30.66 -12.81
CA ASP A 358 -16.93 31.75 -13.41
C ASP A 358 -17.85 32.56 -14.35
N ASP A 359 -18.12 33.82 -14.01
CA ASP A 359 -19.04 34.68 -14.77
C ASP A 359 -18.29 35.86 -15.42
N ASP A 360 -17.49 35.57 -16.45
CA ASP A 360 -17.08 36.59 -17.43
C ASP A 360 -17.10 36.07 -18.89
N LYS A 361 -18.01 36.63 -19.69
CA LYS A 361 -18.21 36.47 -21.16
C LYS A 361 -18.39 35.01 -21.67
N ALA A 362 -19.55 34.60 -22.18
CA ALA A 362 -20.21 35.30 -23.30
C ALA A 362 -21.69 34.89 -23.56
N SER A 363 -22.58 35.86 -23.38
CA SER A 363 -23.90 36.08 -24.00
C SER A 363 -24.48 35.05 -25.00
N LYS A 364 -25.67 34.47 -24.69
CA LYS A 364 -26.97 34.75 -25.39
C LYS A 364 -28.14 33.80 -25.03
N LYS A 365 -29.35 34.39 -24.89
CA LYS A 365 -30.70 33.76 -24.86
C LYS A 365 -31.01 32.90 -23.61
N ALA A 366 -32.23 32.83 -23.08
CA ALA A 366 -33.46 33.63 -23.25
C ALA A 366 -34.35 33.48 -21.98
N PRO A 367 -35.28 34.40 -21.67
CA PRO A 367 -36.03 34.36 -20.41
C PRO A 367 -37.10 33.26 -20.38
N VAL A 368 -37.15 32.50 -19.28
CA VAL A 368 -38.21 31.51 -18.99
C VAL A 368 -39.17 32.08 -17.94
N SER A 369 -40.48 31.91 -18.18
CA SER A 369 -41.55 32.56 -17.44
C SER A 369 -41.84 31.93 -16.06
N VAL A 370 -41.96 32.78 -15.03
CA VAL A 370 -42.42 32.36 -13.69
C VAL A 370 -43.92 32.04 -13.75
N LYS A 371 -44.29 30.75 -13.59
CA LYS A 371 -45.69 30.34 -13.46
C LYS A 371 -46.24 30.66 -12.07
N LYS A 372 -47.06 31.70 -12.00
CA LYS A 372 -47.78 32.15 -10.80
C LYS A 372 -48.86 31.15 -10.37
N VAL A 373 -48.55 30.25 -9.43
CA VAL A 373 -49.54 29.32 -8.87
C VAL A 373 -50.48 30.05 -7.92
N MET A 374 -51.78 30.02 -8.21
CA MET A 374 -52.82 30.68 -7.43
C MET A 374 -53.15 29.87 -6.16
N LYS A 375 -53.10 30.52 -4.99
CA LYS A 375 -53.61 29.94 -3.73
C LYS A 375 -55.12 29.72 -3.85
N LYS A 376 -55.56 28.46 -3.90
CA LYS A 376 -56.98 28.09 -3.89
C LYS A 376 -57.55 28.36 -2.49
N LYS A 377 -58.34 29.42 -2.36
CA LYS A 377 -59.04 29.77 -1.12
C LYS A 377 -60.17 28.76 -0.90
N VAL A 378 -60.10 27.99 0.18
CA VAL A 378 -61.23 27.19 0.66
C VAL A 378 -62.24 28.13 1.34
N ILE A 379 -63.52 27.83 1.18
CA ILE A 379 -64.67 28.47 1.86
C ILE A 379 -65.20 27.44 2.85
#